data_AF-A0A7J8H5Z8-F1
#
_entry.id   AF-A0A7J8H5Z8-F1
#
_cell.length_a   1.000
_cell.length_b   1.000
_cell.length_c   1.000
_cell.angle_alpha   90.00
_cell.angle_beta   90.00
_cell.angle_gamma   90.00
#
_symmetry.space_group_name_H-M   'P 1'
#
loop_
_entity.id
_entity.type
_entity.pdbx_description
1 polymer ?
#
loop_
_entity_poly.entity_id
_entity_poly.type
_entity_poly.pdbx_seq_one_letter_code
_entity_poly.pdbx_strand_id
1 'polypeptide(L)'
;MKLFTGLVFCSLVLGVNSWLSFMTEAVQGAWDMWRAYRDMREANFIGADKYFHARGNYDAAQRGPGGVWAAEVLSRMKLTIIIIFFSLVLGVSSQRWATFLKEAGQGAKDMWRAYHDMREANYKGADKYFHARGNYDAARRGPGGAWAARVISNARENSQRVTDLFKYGDSGHGAEDSKADQAANRWGRSGNDPNHFRPAGLPDKY
;
A
#
# COMPACT_ATOMS: atom_id res chain seq x y z
N MET A 1 9.26 2.61 33.35
CA MET A 1 10.20 1.69 34.03
C MET A 1 9.68 0.26 34.15
N LYS A 2 8.41 -0.01 34.54
CA LYS A 2 7.89 -1.39 34.65
C LYS A 2 7.74 -2.17 33.32
N LEU A 3 7.55 -1.47 32.20
CA LEU A 3 7.39 -2.08 30.85
C LEU A 3 8.69 -2.64 30.25
N PHE A 4 9.84 -2.05 30.59
CA PHE A 4 11.14 -2.47 30.06
C PHE A 4 11.69 -3.69 30.82
N THR A 5 11.31 -3.83 32.10
CA THR A 5 11.77 -4.93 32.95
C THR A 5 11.23 -6.28 32.50
N GLY A 6 9.99 -6.38 32.00
CA GLY A 6 9.42 -7.68 31.56
C GLY A 6 10.08 -8.26 30.30
N LEU A 7 10.34 -7.41 29.30
CA LEU A 7 10.98 -7.81 28.03
C LEU A 7 12.46 -8.17 28.23
N VAL A 8 13.17 -7.43 29.07
CA VAL A 8 14.58 -7.69 29.38
C VAL A 8 14.74 -8.94 30.27
N PHE A 9 13.79 -9.21 31.17
CA PHE A 9 13.85 -10.38 32.06
C PHE A 9 13.54 -11.70 31.33
N CYS A 10 12.58 -11.72 30.40
CA CYS A 10 12.27 -12.94 29.63
C CYS A 10 13.39 -13.31 28.62
N SER A 11 14.08 -12.31 28.07
CA SER A 11 15.16 -12.54 27.09
C SER A 11 16.50 -12.93 27.73
N LEU A 12 16.79 -12.47 28.96
CA LEU A 12 18.07 -12.73 29.63
C LEU A 12 18.08 -13.94 30.57
N VAL A 13 16.91 -14.42 31.05
CA VAL A 13 16.86 -15.39 32.16
C VAL A 13 16.22 -16.75 31.79
N LEU A 14 15.32 -16.83 30.80
CA LEU A 14 14.43 -18.01 30.65
C LEU A 14 14.53 -18.76 29.30
N GLY A 15 15.42 -18.36 28.39
CA GLY A 15 15.68 -19.06 27.13
C GLY A 15 14.64 -18.81 26.03
N VAL A 16 14.98 -19.18 24.79
CA VAL A 16 14.23 -18.86 23.56
C VAL A 16 12.79 -19.39 23.57
N ASN A 17 12.55 -20.53 24.20
CA ASN A 17 11.21 -21.14 24.28
C ASN A 17 10.25 -20.34 25.15
N SER A 18 10.73 -19.78 26.27
CA SER A 18 9.93 -18.91 27.15
C SER A 18 9.63 -17.55 26.51
N TRP A 19 10.48 -17.10 25.59
CA TRP A 19 10.25 -15.89 24.81
C TRP A 19 9.16 -16.09 23.76
N LEU A 20 9.18 -17.21 23.04
CA LEU A 20 8.18 -17.50 22.00
C LEU A 20 6.78 -17.73 22.58
N SER A 21 6.66 -18.39 23.74
CA SER A 21 5.39 -18.54 24.45
C SER A 21 4.85 -17.16 24.86
N PHE A 22 5.67 -16.34 25.51
CA PHE A 22 5.32 -14.97 25.89
C PHE A 22 4.81 -14.14 24.70
N MET A 23 5.50 -14.19 23.55
CA MET A 23 5.08 -13.47 22.34
C MET A 23 3.74 -13.98 21.81
N THR A 24 3.51 -15.29 21.84
CA THR A 24 2.26 -15.91 21.40
C THR A 24 1.10 -15.50 22.31
N GLU A 25 1.31 -15.54 23.62
CA GLU A 25 0.35 -15.08 24.63
C GLU A 25 0.03 -13.59 24.45
N ALA A 26 1.03 -12.76 24.15
CA ALA A 26 0.86 -11.33 23.90
C ALA A 26 0.04 -11.04 22.63
N VAL A 27 0.28 -11.76 21.54
CA VAL A 27 -0.51 -11.65 20.31
C VAL A 27 -1.96 -12.07 20.54
N GLN A 28 -2.16 -13.18 21.25
CA GLN A 28 -3.49 -13.66 21.60
C GLN A 28 -4.23 -12.66 22.51
N GLY A 29 -3.57 -12.14 23.54
CA GLY A 29 -4.13 -11.13 24.42
C GLY A 29 -4.47 -9.83 23.69
N ALA A 30 -3.62 -9.39 22.74
CA ALA A 30 -3.93 -8.25 21.89
C ALA A 30 -5.19 -8.47 21.03
N TRP A 31 -5.38 -9.69 20.55
CA TRP A 31 -6.56 -10.05 19.78
C TRP A 31 -7.84 -10.10 20.64
N ASP A 32 -7.76 -10.59 21.88
CA ASP A 32 -8.87 -10.57 22.83
C ASP A 32 -9.28 -9.12 23.19
N MET A 33 -8.31 -8.22 23.35
CA MET A 33 -8.55 -6.79 23.54
C MET A 33 -9.26 -6.15 22.34
N TRP A 34 -8.82 -6.47 21.11
CA TRP A 34 -9.47 -5.98 19.89
C TRP A 34 -10.90 -6.50 19.74
N ARG A 35 -11.12 -7.79 20.05
CA ARG A 35 -12.45 -8.38 20.04
C ARG A 35 -13.38 -7.67 21.02
N ALA A 36 -12.95 -7.43 22.25
CA ALA A 36 -13.75 -6.71 23.23
C ALA A 36 -14.11 -5.28 22.77
N TYR A 37 -13.17 -4.57 22.13
CA TYR A 37 -13.44 -3.26 21.54
C TYR A 37 -14.47 -3.31 20.39
N ARG A 38 -14.36 -4.30 19.51
CA ARG A 38 -15.29 -4.50 18.41
C ARG A 38 -16.68 -4.84 18.93
N ASP A 39 -16.78 -5.75 19.87
CA ASP A 39 -18.06 -6.17 20.45
C ASP A 39 -18.73 -4.99 21.20
N MET A 40 -17.95 -4.12 21.84
CA MET A 40 -18.46 -2.86 22.43
C MET A 40 -19.06 -1.92 21.37
N ARG A 41 -18.35 -1.73 20.25
CA ARG A 41 -18.81 -0.91 19.13
C ARG A 41 -20.09 -1.48 18.51
N GLU A 42 -20.17 -2.79 18.37
CA GLU A 42 -21.32 -3.50 17.81
C GLU A 42 -22.53 -3.45 18.73
N ALA A 43 -22.32 -3.64 20.04
CA ALA A 43 -23.37 -3.53 21.04
C ALA A 43 -23.97 -2.11 21.12
N ASN A 44 -23.18 -1.08 20.81
CA ASN A 44 -23.59 0.32 20.74
C ASN A 44 -24.42 0.79 21.95
N PHE A 45 -24.05 0.30 23.13
CA PHE A 45 -24.80 0.53 24.37
C PHE A 45 -24.13 1.59 25.23
N ILE A 46 -24.89 2.61 25.65
CA ILE A 46 -24.39 3.74 26.43
C ILE A 46 -23.94 3.25 27.82
N GLY A 47 -22.69 3.53 28.18
CA GLY A 47 -22.12 3.19 29.50
C GLY A 47 -21.61 1.74 29.65
N ALA A 48 -21.61 0.94 28.57
CA ALA A 48 -21.05 -0.42 28.60
C ALA A 48 -19.53 -0.47 28.44
N ASP A 49 -18.86 0.66 28.20
CA ASP A 49 -17.43 0.76 27.94
C ASP A 49 -16.58 0.09 29.04
N LYS A 50 -16.93 0.30 30.31
CA LYS A 50 -16.23 -0.31 31.45
C LYS A 50 -16.33 -1.83 31.47
N TYR A 51 -17.48 -2.37 31.08
CA TYR A 51 -17.69 -3.83 31.01
C TYR A 51 -16.80 -4.44 29.93
N PHE A 52 -16.83 -3.90 28.71
CA PHE A 52 -16.02 -4.43 27.62
C PHE A 52 -14.52 -4.26 27.85
N HIS A 53 -14.10 -3.17 28.49
CA HIS A 53 -12.72 -3.00 28.93
C HIS A 53 -12.29 -4.04 29.98
N ALA A 54 -13.12 -4.28 31.00
CA ALA A 54 -12.82 -5.28 32.02
C ALA A 54 -12.80 -6.70 31.42
N ARG A 55 -13.74 -7.02 30.51
CA ARG A 55 -13.81 -8.31 29.82
C ARG A 55 -12.57 -8.55 28.96
N GLY A 56 -12.18 -7.58 28.14
CA GLY A 56 -10.96 -7.68 27.32
C GLY A 56 -9.71 -7.89 28.16
N ASN A 57 -9.56 -7.16 29.28
CA ASN A 57 -8.43 -7.33 30.19
C ASN A 57 -8.43 -8.72 30.86
N TYR A 58 -9.60 -9.22 31.24
CA TYR A 58 -9.75 -10.56 31.81
C TYR A 58 -9.35 -11.64 30.79
N ASP A 59 -9.94 -11.62 29.59
CA ASP A 59 -9.68 -12.59 28.53
C ASP A 59 -8.19 -12.61 28.14
N ALA A 60 -7.58 -11.43 28.02
CA ALA A 60 -6.15 -11.30 27.74
C ALA A 60 -5.29 -11.83 28.89
N ALA A 61 -5.64 -11.57 30.16
CA ALA A 61 -4.90 -12.09 31.30
C ALA A 61 -4.93 -13.62 31.40
N GLN A 62 -6.01 -14.27 30.94
CA GLN A 62 -6.10 -15.74 30.87
C GLN A 62 -5.08 -16.37 29.91
N ARG A 63 -4.48 -15.59 29.00
CA ARG A 63 -3.42 -16.10 28.11
C ARG A 63 -2.10 -16.32 28.82
N GLY A 64 -1.88 -15.69 29.98
CA GLY A 64 -0.61 -15.74 30.70
C GLY A 64 0.13 -14.39 30.73
N PRO A 65 1.40 -14.37 31.17
CA PRO A 65 2.17 -13.15 31.35
C PRO A 65 2.23 -12.25 30.09
N GLY A 66 2.30 -12.84 28.89
CA GLY A 66 2.28 -12.07 27.64
C GLY A 66 0.95 -11.35 27.39
N GLY A 67 -0.16 -12.01 27.73
CA GLY A 67 -1.49 -11.43 27.58
C GLY A 67 -1.79 -10.33 28.60
N VAL A 68 -1.34 -10.47 29.85
CA VAL A 68 -1.39 -9.40 30.86
C VAL A 68 -0.61 -8.16 30.37
N TRP A 69 0.58 -8.38 29.81
CA TRP A 69 1.37 -7.31 29.24
C TRP A 69 0.65 -6.63 28.07
N ALA A 70 0.06 -7.40 27.15
CA ALA A 70 -0.69 -6.85 26.02
C ALA A 70 -1.89 -6.02 26.49
N ALA A 71 -2.63 -6.50 27.49
CA ALA A 71 -3.73 -5.76 28.10
C ALA A 71 -3.26 -4.43 28.69
N GLU A 72 -2.18 -4.41 29.49
CA GLU A 72 -1.65 -3.19 30.11
C GLU A 72 -1.16 -2.18 29.05
N VAL A 73 -0.48 -2.66 28.01
CA VAL A 73 0.02 -1.84 26.90
C VAL A 73 -1.15 -1.21 26.14
N LEU A 74 -2.12 -2.02 25.70
CA LEU A 74 -3.21 -1.58 24.84
C LEU A 74 -4.26 -0.74 25.59
N SER A 75 -4.50 -1.01 26.87
CA SER A 75 -5.43 -0.23 27.69
C SER A 75 -4.87 1.14 28.10
N ARG A 76 -3.54 1.33 28.06
CA ARG A 76 -2.89 2.59 28.45
C ARG A 76 -2.38 3.40 27.26
N MET A 77 -2.03 2.77 26.14
CA MET A 77 -1.44 3.46 25.00
C MET A 77 -2.50 4.06 24.07
N LYS A 78 -2.32 5.35 23.75
CA LYS A 78 -3.01 5.96 22.60
C LYS A 78 -2.53 5.26 21.33
N LEU A 79 -3.43 5.02 20.38
CA LEU A 79 -3.15 4.38 19.08
C LEU A 79 -1.91 4.98 18.38
N THR A 80 -1.69 6.28 18.54
CA THR A 80 -0.53 7.01 18.02
C THR A 80 0.81 6.47 18.54
N ILE A 81 0.89 6.07 19.81
CA ILE A 81 2.11 5.55 20.41
C ILE A 81 2.39 4.12 19.91
N ILE A 82 1.34 3.32 19.67
CA ILE A 82 1.46 1.99 19.07
C ILE A 82 2.00 2.11 17.65
N ILE A 83 1.46 3.02 16.84
CA ILE A 83 1.93 3.27 15.47
C ILE A 83 3.41 3.69 15.46
N ILE A 84 3.83 4.59 16.36
CA ILE A 84 5.22 5.03 16.47
C ILE A 84 6.12 3.85 16.84
N PHE A 85 5.73 3.05 17.84
CA PHE A 85 6.50 1.88 18.28
C PHE A 85 6.63 0.84 17.18
N PHE A 86 5.55 0.50 16.48
CA PHE A 86 5.60 -0.41 15.33
C PHE A 86 6.46 0.14 14.19
N SER A 87 6.39 1.44 13.91
CA SER A 87 7.22 2.07 12.87
C SER A 87 8.72 2.00 13.21
N LEU A 88 9.07 2.15 14.49
CA LEU A 88 10.42 2.02 15.00
C LEU A 88 10.91 0.56 14.99
N VAL A 89 10.07 -0.39 15.44
CA VAL A 89 10.39 -1.83 15.48
C VAL A 89 10.50 -2.44 14.08
N LEU A 90 9.63 -2.05 13.16
CA LEU A 90 9.67 -2.50 11.76
C LEU A 90 10.76 -1.80 10.92
N GLY A 91 11.57 -0.93 11.54
CA GLY A 91 12.68 -0.27 10.87
C GLY A 91 12.25 0.50 9.62
N VAL A 92 11.06 1.10 9.65
CA VAL A 92 10.52 1.84 8.52
C VAL A 92 11.32 3.14 8.40
N SER A 93 12.39 3.08 7.62
CA SER A 93 13.26 4.22 7.35
C SER A 93 12.48 5.34 6.67
N SER A 94 12.44 6.51 7.30
CA SER A 94 11.90 7.75 6.71
C SER A 94 12.56 8.08 5.37
N GLN A 95 13.85 7.73 5.21
CA GLN A 95 14.61 7.92 3.97
C GLN A 95 14.08 7.07 2.81
N ARG A 96 13.64 5.82 3.09
CA ARG A 96 13.04 4.94 2.07
C ARG A 96 11.70 5.50 1.59
N TRP A 97 10.87 6.02 2.49
CA TRP A 97 9.61 6.68 2.14
C TRP A 97 9.81 7.97 1.36
N ALA A 98 10.76 8.82 1.78
CA ALA A 98 11.07 10.06 1.07
C ALA A 98 11.56 9.76 -0.37
N THR A 99 12.39 8.73 -0.53
CA THR A 99 12.88 8.28 -1.84
C THR A 99 11.72 7.76 -2.69
N PHE A 100 10.89 6.86 -2.16
CA PHE A 100 9.72 6.36 -2.87
C PHE A 100 8.77 7.48 -3.33
N LEU A 101 8.47 8.46 -2.47
CA LEU A 101 7.61 9.59 -2.82
C LEU A 101 8.24 10.48 -3.90
N LYS A 102 9.55 10.72 -3.82
CA LYS A 102 10.30 11.45 -4.86
C LYS A 102 10.22 10.72 -6.21
N GLU A 103 10.47 9.41 -6.22
CA GLU A 103 10.38 8.58 -7.42
C GLU A 103 8.95 8.58 -7.99
N ALA A 104 7.92 8.49 -7.14
CA ALA A 104 6.53 8.53 -7.55
C ALA A 104 6.16 9.88 -8.18
N GLY A 105 6.60 11.00 -7.59
CA GLY A 105 6.41 12.34 -8.16
C GLY A 105 7.13 12.51 -9.51
N GLN A 106 8.35 11.98 -9.63
CA GLN A 106 9.09 11.97 -10.90
C GLN A 106 8.37 11.11 -11.95
N GLY A 107 7.92 9.91 -11.59
CA GLY A 107 7.20 9.03 -12.49
C GLY A 107 5.87 9.62 -12.95
N ALA A 108 5.14 10.31 -12.07
CA ALA A 108 3.94 11.05 -12.46
C ALA A 108 4.24 12.17 -13.47
N LYS A 109 5.35 12.90 -13.30
CA LYS A 109 5.81 13.92 -14.26
C LYS A 109 6.16 13.29 -15.61
N ASP A 110 6.78 12.11 -15.63
CA ASP A 110 7.11 11.40 -16.87
C ASP A 110 5.84 10.92 -17.60
N MET A 111 4.86 10.39 -16.87
CA MET A 111 3.55 10.02 -17.42
C MET A 111 2.83 11.23 -18.03
N TRP A 112 2.85 12.38 -17.34
CA TRP A 112 2.30 13.63 -17.86
C TRP A 112 3.01 14.11 -19.12
N ARG A 113 4.35 14.06 -19.13
CA ARG A 113 5.15 14.41 -20.31
C ARG A 113 4.79 13.51 -21.50
N ALA A 114 4.65 12.21 -21.30
CA ALA A 114 4.24 11.29 -22.36
C ALA A 114 2.84 11.59 -22.90
N TYR A 115 1.89 11.95 -22.04
CA TYR A 115 0.58 12.40 -22.47
C TYR A 115 0.64 13.71 -23.27
N HIS A 116 1.41 14.69 -22.80
CA HIS A 116 1.59 15.97 -23.47
C HIS A 116 2.22 15.79 -24.85
N ASP A 117 3.30 15.03 -24.95
CA ASP A 117 3.97 14.76 -26.22
C ASP A 117 3.07 13.98 -27.19
N MET A 118 2.25 13.03 -26.70
CA MET A 118 1.25 12.35 -27.52
C MET A 118 0.24 13.33 -28.13
N ARG A 119 -0.23 14.30 -27.32
CA ARG A 119 -1.14 15.35 -27.76
C ARG A 119 -0.48 16.32 -28.74
N GLU A 120 0.77 16.70 -28.47
CA GLU A 120 1.55 17.61 -29.30
C GLU A 120 1.90 16.98 -30.66
N ALA A 121 2.34 15.71 -30.65
CA ALA A 121 2.69 14.98 -31.87
C ALA A 121 1.49 14.81 -32.80
N ASN A 122 0.29 14.64 -32.22
CA ASN A 122 -0.97 14.39 -32.93
C ASN A 122 -0.80 13.36 -34.07
N TYR A 123 -0.03 12.31 -33.80
CA TYR A 123 0.45 11.37 -34.81
C TYR A 123 -0.37 10.07 -34.78
N LYS A 124 -0.91 9.68 -35.93
CA LYS A 124 -1.77 8.50 -36.04
C LYS A 124 -0.98 7.22 -35.75
N GLY A 125 -1.49 6.40 -34.84
CA GLY A 125 -0.87 5.11 -34.46
C GLY A 125 0.33 5.21 -33.51
N ALA A 126 0.61 6.40 -32.95
CA ALA A 126 1.70 6.59 -31.98
C ALA A 126 1.27 6.43 -30.51
N ASP A 127 -0.02 6.22 -30.26
CA ASP A 127 -0.59 6.11 -28.90
C ASP A 127 0.10 5.01 -28.07
N LYS A 128 0.27 3.81 -28.63
CA LYS A 128 0.92 2.68 -27.95
C LYS A 128 2.40 2.98 -27.64
N TYR A 129 3.07 3.75 -28.51
CA TYR A 129 4.42 4.25 -28.25
C TYR A 129 4.47 5.16 -27.02
N PHE A 130 3.60 6.17 -26.94
CA PHE A 130 3.58 7.09 -25.79
C PHE A 130 3.15 6.39 -24.49
N HIS A 131 2.27 5.39 -24.56
CA HIS A 131 1.94 4.50 -23.44
C HIS A 131 3.15 3.77 -22.88
N ALA A 132 3.90 3.10 -23.77
CA ALA A 132 5.12 2.39 -23.40
C ALA A 132 6.19 3.36 -22.89
N ARG A 133 6.43 4.48 -23.58
CA ARG A 133 7.47 5.46 -23.24
C ARG A 133 7.23 6.09 -21.87
N GLY A 134 6.00 6.53 -21.57
CA GLY A 134 5.67 7.10 -20.27
C GLY A 134 5.88 6.10 -19.13
N ASN A 135 5.46 4.85 -19.32
CA ASN A 135 5.65 3.80 -18.33
C ASN A 135 7.13 3.41 -18.16
N TYR A 136 7.89 3.39 -19.25
CA TYR A 136 9.33 3.11 -19.25
C TYR A 136 10.12 4.19 -18.50
N ASP A 137 9.89 5.46 -18.83
CA ASP A 137 10.54 6.59 -18.16
C ASP A 137 10.22 6.63 -16.66
N ALA A 138 8.95 6.43 -16.30
CA ALA A 138 8.52 6.40 -14.92
C ALA A 138 9.11 5.21 -14.14
N ALA A 139 9.14 4.01 -14.73
CA ALA A 139 9.72 2.82 -14.09
C ALA A 139 11.22 2.98 -13.84
N ARG A 140 11.93 3.69 -14.74
CA ARG A 140 13.36 4.01 -14.57
C ARG A 140 13.67 4.93 -13.39
N ARG A 141 12.67 5.58 -12.80
CA ARG A 141 12.85 6.35 -11.56
C ARG A 141 13.06 5.46 -10.35
N GLY A 142 12.54 4.24 -10.37
CA GLY A 142 12.55 3.30 -9.25
C GLY A 142 11.17 2.78 -8.89
N PRO A 143 11.04 2.03 -7.77
CA PRO A 143 9.77 1.44 -7.33
C PRO A 143 8.61 2.43 -7.22
N GLY A 144 8.86 3.66 -6.74
CA GLY A 144 7.84 4.69 -6.63
C GLY A 144 7.33 5.15 -7.99
N GLY A 145 8.22 5.29 -8.98
CA GLY A 145 7.86 5.68 -10.34
C GLY A 145 7.09 4.58 -11.08
N ALA A 146 7.50 3.31 -10.93
CA ALA A 146 6.76 2.16 -11.45
C ALA A 146 5.35 2.06 -10.83
N TRP A 147 5.22 2.34 -9.53
CA TRP A 147 3.93 2.42 -8.86
C TRP A 147 3.05 3.55 -9.44
N ALA A 148 3.61 4.75 -9.59
CA ALA A 148 2.88 5.90 -10.15
C ALA A 148 2.41 5.60 -11.58
N ALA A 149 3.27 5.01 -12.42
CA ALA A 149 2.92 4.60 -13.78
C ALA A 149 1.74 3.63 -13.83
N ARG A 150 1.72 2.64 -12.92
CA ARG A 150 0.61 1.68 -12.80
C ARG A 150 -0.70 2.36 -12.40
N VAL A 151 -0.67 3.20 -11.37
CA VAL A 151 -1.88 3.89 -10.87
C VAL A 151 -2.46 4.80 -11.95
N ILE A 152 -1.62 5.62 -12.59
CA ILE A 152 -2.05 6.55 -13.63
C ILE A 152 -2.57 5.82 -14.87
N SER A 153 -1.90 4.74 -15.29
CA SER A 153 -2.37 3.92 -16.43
C SER A 153 -3.77 3.33 -16.19
N ASN A 154 -4.00 2.78 -14.99
CA ASN A 154 -5.30 2.21 -14.62
C ASN A 154 -6.39 3.29 -14.52
N ALA A 155 -6.05 4.46 -13.98
CA ALA A 155 -6.98 5.58 -13.90
C ALA A 155 -7.41 6.07 -15.29
N ARG A 156 -6.46 6.17 -16.23
CA ARG A 156 -6.74 6.54 -17.63
C ARG A 156 -7.62 5.52 -18.31
N GLU A 157 -7.35 4.22 -18.16
CA GLU A 157 -8.18 3.14 -18.71
C GLU A 157 -9.62 3.26 -18.22
N ASN A 158 -9.82 3.44 -16.91
CA ASN A 158 -11.16 3.55 -16.34
C ASN A 158 -11.93 4.75 -16.92
N SER A 159 -11.25 5.90 -17.07
CA SER A 159 -11.85 7.08 -17.70
C SER A 159 -12.20 6.86 -19.17
N GLN A 160 -11.36 6.14 -19.92
CA GLN A 160 -11.63 5.80 -21.33
C GLN A 160 -12.83 4.87 -21.45
N ARG A 161 -12.87 3.78 -20.67
CA ARG A 161 -13.99 2.82 -20.69
C ARG A 161 -15.33 3.48 -20.36
N VAL A 162 -15.36 4.40 -19.41
CA VAL A 162 -16.56 5.19 -19.11
C VAL A 162 -16.95 6.05 -20.32
N THR A 163 -15.99 6.73 -20.93
CA THR A 163 -16.25 7.60 -22.10
C THR A 163 -16.75 6.79 -23.30
N ASP A 164 -16.15 5.64 -23.57
CA ASP A 164 -16.51 4.77 -24.69
C ASP A 164 -17.88 4.14 -24.50
N LEU A 165 -18.25 3.76 -23.27
CA LEU A 165 -19.59 3.29 -22.95
C LEU A 165 -20.65 4.34 -23.33
N PHE A 166 -20.40 5.61 -23.02
CA PHE A 166 -21.32 6.71 -23.37
C PHE A 166 -21.36 7.02 -24.88
N LYS A 167 -20.25 6.82 -25.60
CA LYS A 167 -20.16 7.17 -27.04
C LYS A 167 -20.58 6.03 -27.98
N TYR A 168 -20.21 4.80 -27.65
CA TYR A 168 -20.26 3.65 -28.55
C TYR A 168 -21.04 2.46 -27.99
N GLY A 169 -21.57 2.54 -26.76
CA GLY A 169 -22.26 1.44 -26.09
C GLY A 169 -21.36 0.21 -25.87
N ASP A 170 -21.95 -0.98 -25.75
CA ASP A 170 -21.23 -2.25 -25.53
C ASP A 170 -20.74 -2.89 -26.85
N SER A 171 -20.20 -2.08 -27.76
CA SER A 171 -19.79 -2.52 -29.10
C SER A 171 -18.52 -3.40 -29.12
N GLY A 172 -17.96 -3.76 -27.95
CA GLY A 172 -16.71 -4.53 -27.81
C GLY A 172 -15.43 -3.78 -28.21
N HIS A 173 -15.55 -2.70 -28.99
CA HIS A 173 -14.43 -1.93 -29.54
C HIS A 173 -13.51 -1.35 -28.44
N GLY A 174 -14.09 -0.81 -27.36
CA GLY A 174 -13.32 -0.26 -26.24
C GLY A 174 -12.56 -1.31 -25.42
N ALA A 175 -13.00 -2.57 -25.43
CA ALA A 175 -12.38 -3.63 -24.64
C ALA A 175 -11.07 -4.13 -25.28
N GLU A 176 -11.02 -4.23 -26.62
CA GLU A 176 -9.80 -4.63 -27.34
C GLU A 176 -8.73 -3.53 -27.28
N ASP A 177 -9.12 -2.27 -27.51
CA ASP A 177 -8.19 -1.14 -27.44
C ASP A 177 -7.61 -0.96 -26.02
N SER A 178 -8.46 -1.10 -24.98
CA SER A 178 -8.00 -1.09 -23.59
C SER A 178 -6.98 -2.19 -23.29
N LYS A 179 -7.14 -3.39 -23.86
CA LYS A 179 -6.18 -4.50 -23.69
C LYS A 179 -4.84 -4.18 -24.36
N ALA A 180 -4.87 -3.60 -25.56
CA ALA A 180 -3.67 -3.20 -26.28
C ALA A 180 -2.91 -2.09 -25.54
N ASP A 181 -3.62 -1.07 -25.05
CA ASP A 181 -3.05 0.01 -24.23
C ASP A 181 -2.39 -0.56 -22.96
N GLN A 182 -3.07 -1.49 -22.27
CA GLN A 182 -2.51 -2.14 -21.09
C GLN A 182 -1.28 -3.01 -21.40
N ALA A 183 -1.22 -3.64 -22.58
CA ALA A 183 -0.04 -4.37 -23.01
C ALA A 183 1.15 -3.42 -23.23
N ALA A 184 0.94 -2.29 -23.91
CA ALA A 184 1.97 -1.28 -24.11
C ALA A 184 2.44 -0.66 -22.78
N ASN A 185 1.52 -0.35 -21.87
CA ASN A 185 1.85 0.14 -20.53
C ASN A 185 2.74 -0.85 -19.77
N ARG A 186 2.40 -2.15 -19.80
CA ARG A 186 3.20 -3.20 -19.14
C ARG A 186 4.57 -3.37 -19.78
N TRP A 187 4.65 -3.36 -21.11
CA TRP A 187 5.90 -3.49 -21.85
C TRP A 187 6.92 -2.41 -21.46
N GLY A 188 6.49 -1.14 -21.45
CA GLY A 188 7.35 -0.05 -21.02
C GLY A 188 7.72 -0.18 -19.54
N ARG A 189 6.75 -0.47 -18.67
CA ARG A 189 6.97 -0.57 -17.22
C ARG A 189 7.90 -1.73 -16.82
N SER A 190 7.99 -2.78 -17.63
CA SER A 190 8.95 -3.87 -17.44
C SER A 190 10.37 -3.53 -17.91
N GLY A 191 10.60 -2.33 -18.46
CA GLY A 191 11.89 -1.87 -18.94
C GLY A 191 12.22 -2.28 -20.38
N ASN A 192 11.23 -2.75 -21.15
CA ASN A 192 11.44 -3.05 -22.57
C ASN A 192 11.42 -1.75 -23.39
N ASP A 193 12.10 -1.78 -24.55
CA ASP A 193 12.23 -0.61 -25.42
C ASP A 193 10.86 -0.14 -25.96
N PRO A 194 10.43 1.10 -25.67
CA PRO A 194 9.21 1.68 -26.22
C PRO A 194 9.19 1.76 -27.75
N ASN A 195 10.36 1.81 -28.41
CA ASN A 195 10.44 1.89 -29.86
C ASN A 195 9.86 0.68 -30.58
N HIS A 196 9.62 -0.42 -29.86
CA HIS A 196 8.81 -1.54 -30.35
C HIS A 196 7.45 -1.10 -30.92
N PHE A 197 6.87 -0.01 -30.39
CA PHE A 197 5.59 0.54 -30.85
C PHE A 197 5.74 1.83 -31.68
N ARG A 198 6.96 2.27 -32.01
CA ARG A 198 7.18 3.54 -32.70
C ARG A 198 6.70 3.44 -34.16
N PRO A 199 5.76 4.29 -34.60
CA PRO A 199 5.36 4.30 -36.00
C PRO A 199 6.44 4.97 -36.86
N ALA A 200 6.57 4.50 -38.10
CA ALA A 200 7.49 5.08 -39.08
C ALA A 200 7.14 6.55 -39.31
N GLY A 201 8.14 7.43 -39.23
CA GLY A 201 7.96 8.87 -39.43
C GLY A 201 7.55 9.67 -38.19
N LEU A 202 7.45 9.05 -37.00
CA LEU A 202 7.31 9.82 -35.75
C LEU A 202 8.58 10.67 -35.51
N PRO A 203 8.47 11.99 -35.32
CA PRO A 203 9.64 12.86 -35.15
C PRO A 203 10.55 12.44 -34.00
N ASP A 204 11.86 12.46 -34.22
CA ASP A 204 12.89 11.95 -33.29
C ASP A 204 12.96 12.68 -31.95
N LYS A 205 12.35 13.86 -31.83
CA LYS A 205 12.24 14.57 -30.54
C LYS A 205 11.36 13.83 -29.53
N TYR A 206 10.51 12.91 -30.01
CA TYR A 206 9.62 12.07 -29.20
C TYR A 206 10.22 10.70 -28.98
#